data_AF-A0A535F4B0-F1
#
_entry.id   AF-A0A535F4B0-F1
#
_cell.length_a   1.000
_cell.length_b   1.000
_cell.length_c   1.000
_cell.angle_alpha   90.00
_cell.angle_beta   90.00
_cell.angle_gamma   90.00
#
_symmetry.space_group_name_H-M   'P 1'
#
loop_
_entity.id
_entity.type
_entity.pdbx_description
1 polymer ?
#
loop_
_entity_poly.entity_id
_entity_poly.type
_entity_poly.pdbx_seq_one_letter_code
_entity_poly.pdbx_strand_id
1 'polypeptide(L)'
;MSQRETVAGWGAKLQDYPITPRTHIVLVTRAHAHDVQGLRAIIDSPAPYIGMIGSQRRVWAVFKLLHQEGVPAEKLMRVRAPIGLDLGGGTPEEIALCIMAEITMLRHGGTSKAMSEDLRVRYMERLKRLDEDVE
;
A
#
# COMPACT_ATOMS: atom_id res chain seq x y z
N MET A 1 -7.67 -8.91 18.45
CA MET A 1 -7.97 -7.46 18.33
C MET A 1 -9.02 -7.31 17.26
N SER A 2 -10.21 -6.83 17.63
CA SER A 2 -11.35 -6.64 16.72
C SER A 2 -10.98 -5.61 15.65
N GLN A 3 -11.07 -6.00 14.38
CA GLN A 3 -11.22 -5.04 13.30
C GLN A 3 -12.56 -4.33 13.54
N ARG A 4 -12.54 -2.99 13.58
CA ARG A 4 -13.75 -2.16 13.61
C ARG A 4 -13.92 -1.59 12.21
N GLU A 5 -14.98 -2.00 11.54
CA GLU A 5 -15.43 -1.36 10.31
C GLU A 5 -16.35 -0.21 10.70
N THR A 6 -16.17 0.96 10.10
CA THR A 6 -17.03 2.13 10.34
C THR A 6 -17.33 2.78 9.01
N VAL A 7 -18.60 2.74 8.60
CA VAL A 7 -19.10 3.42 7.41
C VAL A 7 -19.47 4.85 7.80
N ALA A 8 -18.58 5.80 7.52
CA ALA A 8 -18.83 7.22 7.79
C ALA A 8 -19.13 7.97 6.48
N GLY A 9 -20.19 8.79 6.48
CA GLY A 9 -20.55 9.66 5.35
C GLY A 9 -19.44 10.68 5.02
N TRP A 10 -19.30 10.99 3.72
CA TRP A 10 -18.25 11.85 3.18
C TRP A 10 -18.33 13.29 3.73
N GLY A 11 -17.19 13.82 4.19
CA GLY A 11 -16.96 15.26 4.41
C GLY A 11 -16.66 15.70 5.84
N ALA A 12 -17.17 15.01 6.87
CA ALA A 12 -17.13 15.54 8.25
C ALA A 12 -16.75 14.51 9.34
N LYS A 13 -16.05 13.41 9.01
CA LYS A 13 -15.81 12.33 10.01
C LYS A 13 -14.43 11.66 9.98
N LEU A 14 -13.57 11.95 9.01
CA LEU A 14 -12.26 11.29 8.93
C LEU A 14 -11.26 11.87 9.94
N GLN A 15 -11.32 13.19 10.17
CA GLN A 15 -10.49 13.88 11.17
C GLN A 15 -10.86 13.47 12.60
N ASP A 16 -12.15 13.18 12.83
CA ASP A 16 -12.67 12.75 14.14
C ASP A 16 -12.45 11.25 14.39
N TYR A 17 -12.00 10.49 13.39
CA TYR A 17 -11.70 9.09 13.57
C TYR A 17 -10.34 8.94 14.26
N PRO A 18 -10.22 8.12 15.32
CA PRO A 18 -8.94 7.91 15.98
C PRO A 18 -7.99 7.13 15.07
N ILE A 19 -7.17 7.86 14.32
CA ILE A 19 -6.09 7.30 13.51
C ILE A 19 -4.90 7.07 14.44
N THR A 20 -4.41 5.84 14.48
CA THR A 20 -3.31 5.41 15.34
C THR A 20 -2.16 4.85 14.49
N PRO A 21 -0.98 4.61 15.07
CA PRO A 21 0.10 3.87 14.41
C PRO A 21 -0.23 2.43 14.01
N ARG A 22 -1.46 1.94 14.25
CA ARG A 22 -1.96 0.63 13.79
C ARG A 22 -3.02 0.75 12.68
N THR A 23 -3.41 1.97 12.33
CA THR A 23 -4.45 2.25 11.35
C THR A 23 -3.86 2.32 9.94
N HIS A 24 -4.36 1.49 9.03
CA HIS A 24 -3.98 1.51 7.62
C HIS A 24 -5.13 2.13 6.83
N ILE A 25 -4.84 3.13 6.00
CA ILE A 25 -5.87 3.89 5.30
C ILE A 25 -5.80 3.59 3.80
N VAL A 26 -6.95 3.27 3.22
CA VAL A 26 -7.13 2.98 1.80
C VAL A 26 -8.14 3.97 1.23
N LEU A 27 -7.71 4.79 0.29
CA LEU A 27 -8.57 5.70 -0.46
C LEU A 27 -9.00 5.02 -1.78
N VAL A 28 -10.23 4.49 -1.78
CA VAL A 28 -10.90 3.94 -2.96
C VAL A 28 -12.07 4.85 -3.32
N THR A 29 -11.82 5.85 -4.17
CA THR A 29 -12.86 6.80 -4.58
C THR A 29 -13.05 6.79 -6.09
N ARG A 30 -14.23 7.25 -6.53
CA ARG A 30 -14.54 7.37 -7.97
C ARG A 30 -14.17 8.74 -8.56
N ALA A 31 -13.96 9.77 -7.71
CA ALA A 31 -13.80 11.15 -8.16
C ALA A 31 -12.54 11.82 -7.60
N HIS A 32 -11.79 12.48 -8.47
CA HIS A 32 -10.53 13.17 -8.14
C HIS A 32 -10.67 14.17 -6.98
N ALA A 33 -11.79 14.90 -6.90
CA ALA A 33 -12.02 15.87 -5.83
C ALA A 33 -12.10 15.22 -4.44
N HIS A 34 -12.60 13.98 -4.37
CA HIS A 34 -12.70 13.22 -3.13
C HIS A 34 -11.34 12.72 -2.66
N ASP A 35 -10.47 12.30 -3.58
CA ASP A 35 -9.09 11.91 -3.26
C ASP A 35 -8.29 13.09 -2.65
N VAL A 36 -8.44 14.29 -3.22
CA VAL A 36 -7.80 15.51 -2.70
C VAL A 36 -8.26 15.81 -1.28
N GLN A 37 -9.57 15.84 -1.05
CA GLN A 37 -10.14 16.10 0.28
C GLN A 37 -9.73 15.04 1.30
N GLY A 38 -9.78 13.77 0.90
CA GLY A 38 -9.39 12.63 1.73
C GLY A 38 -7.93 12.71 2.13
N LEU A 39 -7.01 12.87 1.18
CA LEU A 39 -5.59 13.02 1.45
C LEU A 39 -5.31 14.23 2.34
N ARG A 40 -5.91 15.40 2.05
CA ARG A 40 -5.73 16.60 2.88
C ARG A 40 -6.07 16.35 4.35
N ALA A 41 -7.08 15.51 4.62
CA ALA A 41 -7.50 15.19 5.98
C ALA A 41 -6.57 14.21 6.73
N ILE A 42 -5.81 13.36 6.02
CA ILE A 42 -5.06 12.25 6.63
C ILE A 42 -3.55 12.30 6.41
N ILE A 43 -3.06 13.20 5.56
CA ILE A 43 -1.64 13.23 5.16
C ILE A 43 -0.70 13.44 6.35
N ASP A 44 -1.19 14.09 7.40
CA ASP A 44 -0.48 14.36 8.66
C ASP A 44 -0.77 13.34 9.76
N SER A 45 -1.60 12.34 9.48
CA SER A 45 -1.99 11.35 10.47
C SER A 45 -0.84 10.39 10.82
N PRO A 46 -0.90 9.74 12.00
CA PRO A 46 0.10 8.75 12.42
C PRO A 46 -0.06 7.39 11.72
N ALA A 47 -0.94 7.26 10.73
CA ALA A 47 -1.13 6.01 10.00
C ALA A 47 0.19 5.54 9.35
N PRO A 48 0.67 4.32 9.61
CA PRO A 48 1.87 3.79 8.95
C PRO A 48 1.70 3.60 7.45
N TYR A 49 0.45 3.54 6.96
CA TYR A 49 0.13 3.29 5.57
C TYR A 49 -1.04 4.17 5.11
N ILE A 50 -0.83 4.87 4.01
CA ILE A 50 -1.84 5.62 3.28
C ILE A 50 -1.73 5.21 1.82
N GLY A 51 -2.75 4.56 1.30
CA GLY A 51 -2.79 4.12 -0.09
C GLY A 51 -3.91 4.81 -0.86
N MET A 52 -3.69 5.14 -2.12
CA MET A 52 -4.67 5.75 -3.01
C MET A 52 -4.76 5.00 -4.34
N ILE A 53 -5.97 4.58 -4.70
CA ILE A 53 -6.23 3.98 -6.00
C ILE A 53 -6.26 5.04 -7.09
N GLY A 54 -5.80 4.69 -8.30
CA GLY A 54 -5.94 5.55 -9.47
C GLY A 54 -4.85 5.33 -10.50
N SER A 55 -5.14 5.75 -11.73
CA SER A 55 -4.11 5.81 -12.78
C SER A 55 -3.03 6.83 -12.43
N GLN A 56 -1.84 6.69 -13.02
CA GLN A 56 -0.74 7.65 -12.84
C GLN A 56 -1.19 9.10 -13.09
N ARG A 57 -1.99 9.33 -14.15
CA ARG A 57 -2.56 10.65 -14.45
C ARG A 57 -3.46 11.17 -13.32
N ARG A 58 -4.29 10.31 -12.73
CA ARG A 58 -5.16 10.67 -11.58
C ARG A 58 -4.33 11.02 -10.37
N VAL A 59 -3.39 10.16 -10.00
CA VAL A 59 -2.50 10.35 -8.85
C VAL A 59 -1.74 11.67 -8.99
N TRP A 60 -1.13 11.91 -10.15
CA TRP A 60 -0.37 13.12 -10.41
C TRP A 60 -1.22 14.39 -10.30
N ALA A 61 -2.45 14.39 -10.80
CA ALA A 61 -3.34 15.54 -10.69
C ALA A 61 -3.65 15.89 -9.22
N VAL A 62 -3.86 14.88 -8.38
CA VAL A 62 -4.10 15.06 -6.94
C VAL A 62 -2.84 15.60 -6.23
N PHE A 63 -1.68 14.99 -6.49
CA PHE A 63 -0.41 15.40 -5.89
C PHE A 63 -0.02 16.82 -6.30
N LYS A 64 -0.17 17.16 -7.59
CA LYS A 64 0.10 18.50 -8.10
C LYS A 64 -0.75 19.54 -7.36
N LEU A 65 -2.05 19.30 -7.20
CA LEU A 65 -2.94 20.24 -6.52
C LEU A 65 -2.55 20.42 -5.05
N LEU A 66 -2.35 19.32 -4.31
CA LEU A 66 -1.96 19.39 -2.90
C LEU A 66 -0.60 20.08 -2.71
N HIS A 67 0.35 19.84 -3.62
CA HIS A 67 1.64 20.52 -3.59
C HIS A 67 1.50 22.03 -3.82
N GLN A 68 0.65 22.44 -4.76
CA GLN A 68 0.33 23.86 -5.01
C GLN A 68 -0.36 24.52 -3.80
N GLU A 69 -1.07 23.75 -2.99
CA GLU A 69 -1.66 24.19 -1.72
C GLU A 69 -0.65 24.24 -0.55
N GLY A 70 0.61 23.89 -0.79
CA GLY A 70 1.68 23.96 0.21
C GLY A 70 1.98 22.65 0.93
N VAL A 71 1.41 21.52 0.51
CA VAL A 71 1.79 20.21 1.06
C VAL A 71 3.22 19.85 0.61
N PRO A 72 4.17 19.59 1.54
CA PRO A 72 5.54 19.21 1.20
C PRO A 72 5.60 17.90 0.41
N ALA A 73 6.58 17.78 -0.48
CA ALA A 73 6.76 16.61 -1.32
C ALA A 73 6.99 15.33 -0.49
N GLU A 74 7.69 15.44 0.64
CA GLU A 74 7.97 14.34 1.56
C GLU A 74 6.69 13.72 2.11
N LYS A 75 5.68 14.56 2.40
CA LYS A 75 4.36 14.11 2.84
C LYS A 75 3.58 13.44 1.72
N LEU A 76 3.77 13.86 0.47
CA LEU A 76 3.16 13.19 -0.68
C LEU A 76 3.82 11.83 -0.94
N MET A 77 5.13 11.72 -0.75
CA MET A 77 5.90 10.48 -1.02
C MET A 77 5.65 9.36 0.00
N ARG A 78 5.05 9.62 1.16
CA ARG A 78 4.56 8.54 2.05
C ARG A 78 3.27 7.89 1.55
N VAL A 79 2.59 8.45 0.55
CA VAL A 79 1.36 7.89 -0.02
C VAL A 79 1.70 6.85 -1.09
N ARG A 80 1.14 5.64 -0.96
CA ARG A 80 1.25 4.57 -1.96
C ARG A 80 0.22 4.77 -3.06
N ALA A 81 0.65 5.28 -4.21
CA ALA A 81 -0.23 5.65 -5.31
C ALA A 81 0.46 5.41 -6.68
N PRO A 82 0.02 4.43 -7.49
CA PRO A 82 -1.09 3.51 -7.23
C PRO A 82 -0.85 2.62 -6.00
N ILE A 83 -1.92 2.31 -5.30
CA ILE A 83 -1.91 1.42 -4.14
C ILE A 83 -1.75 -0.05 -4.54
N GLY A 84 -1.07 -0.85 -3.72
CA GLY A 84 -0.98 -2.30 -3.85
C GLY A 84 0.34 -2.79 -4.46
N LEU A 85 0.63 -4.07 -4.22
CA LEU A 85 1.72 -4.77 -4.90
C LEU A 85 1.32 -5.12 -6.33
N ASP A 86 2.28 -5.10 -7.24
CA ASP A 86 2.07 -5.56 -8.60
C ASP A 86 2.03 -7.09 -8.64
N LEU A 87 0.84 -7.65 -8.47
CA LEU A 87 0.57 -9.08 -8.62
C LEU A 87 -0.03 -9.41 -10.00
N GLY A 88 -0.14 -8.41 -10.88
CA GLY A 88 -0.96 -8.48 -12.08
C GLY A 88 -2.47 -8.52 -11.78
N GLY A 89 -3.26 -8.83 -12.80
CA GLY A 89 -4.71 -8.87 -12.71
C GLY A 89 -5.38 -7.48 -12.72
N GLY A 90 -6.70 -7.47 -12.67
CA GLY A 90 -7.49 -6.23 -12.75
C GLY A 90 -8.93 -6.36 -12.27
N THR A 91 -9.34 -7.55 -11.82
CA THR A 91 -10.62 -7.74 -11.14
C THR A 91 -10.61 -7.06 -9.77
N PRO A 92 -11.78 -6.68 -9.23
CA PRO A 92 -11.85 -6.09 -7.88
C PRO A 92 -11.21 -6.97 -6.80
N GLU A 93 -11.35 -8.29 -6.90
CA GLU A 93 -10.79 -9.28 -5.98
C GLU A 93 -9.27 -9.32 -6.07
N GLU A 94 -8.71 -9.27 -7.28
CA GLU A 94 -7.25 -9.19 -7.50
C GLU A 94 -6.70 -7.85 -6.98
N ILE A 95 -7.38 -6.74 -7.24
CA ILE A 95 -6.98 -5.43 -6.70
C ILE A 95 -7.00 -5.44 -5.17
N ALA A 96 -8.03 -6.02 -4.55
CA ALA A 96 -8.10 -6.17 -3.10
C ALA A 96 -6.92 -7.01 -2.58
N LEU A 97 -6.56 -8.09 -3.27
CA LEU A 97 -5.39 -8.91 -2.93
C LEU A 97 -4.09 -8.11 -3.06
N CYS A 98 -3.90 -7.34 -4.13
CA CYS A 98 -2.74 -6.46 -4.32
C CYS A 98 -2.58 -5.48 -3.15
N ILE A 99 -3.67 -4.84 -2.72
CA ILE A 99 -3.68 -3.89 -1.58
C ILE A 99 -3.33 -4.60 -0.28
N MET A 100 -4.02 -5.71 0.02
CA MET A 100 -3.81 -6.44 1.27
C MET A 100 -2.42 -7.07 1.35
N ALA A 101 -1.86 -7.51 0.22
CA ALA A 101 -0.51 -8.02 0.14
C ALA A 101 0.52 -6.91 0.43
N GLU A 102 0.35 -5.70 -0.11
CA GLU A 102 1.24 -4.56 0.19
C GLU A 102 1.20 -4.18 1.67
N ILE A 103 0.00 -4.04 2.24
CA ILE A 103 -0.20 -3.72 3.66
C ILE A 103 0.48 -4.77 4.55
N THR A 104 0.24 -6.06 4.26
CA THR A 104 0.80 -7.17 5.03
C THR A 104 2.32 -7.22 4.90
N MET A 105 2.85 -7.05 3.69
CA MET A 105 4.29 -7.01 3.44
C MET A 105 4.95 -5.90 4.26
N LEU A 106 4.45 -4.67 4.19
CA LEU A 106 5.03 -3.53 4.92
C LEU A 106 4.92 -3.72 6.44
N ARG A 107 3.80 -4.26 6.93
CA ARG A 107 3.60 -4.55 8.35
C ARG A 107 4.63 -5.54 8.90
N HIS A 108 5.09 -6.48 8.09
CA HIS A 108 6.04 -7.52 8.47
C HIS A 108 7.48 -7.27 7.99
N GLY A 109 7.74 -6.18 7.24
CA GLY A 109 9.06 -5.92 6.65
C GLY A 109 9.45 -6.88 5.52
N GLY A 110 8.47 -7.42 4.79
CA GLY A 110 8.69 -8.32 3.66
C GLY A 110 9.31 -7.64 2.44
N THR A 111 9.79 -8.45 1.49
CA THR A 111 10.59 -7.98 0.32
C THR A 111 9.88 -8.11 -1.02
N SER A 112 8.62 -8.56 -1.05
CA SER A 112 7.85 -8.98 -2.24
C SER A 112 8.51 -10.06 -3.11
N LYS A 113 9.67 -10.60 -2.72
CA LYS A 113 10.34 -11.69 -3.44
C LYS A 113 9.73 -13.04 -3.09
N ALA A 114 9.84 -13.99 -4.01
CA ALA A 114 9.48 -15.36 -3.70
C ALA A 114 10.45 -15.94 -2.66
N MET A 115 9.92 -16.49 -1.56
CA MET A 115 10.75 -17.10 -0.50
C MET A 115 11.65 -18.22 -1.03
N SER A 116 11.24 -18.89 -2.09
CA SER A 116 11.98 -19.97 -2.72
C SER A 116 13.15 -19.49 -3.59
N GLU A 117 13.20 -18.22 -4.00
CA GLU A 117 14.22 -17.70 -4.90
C GLU A 117 15.62 -17.83 -4.28
N ASP A 118 15.80 -17.34 -3.05
CA ASP A 118 17.06 -17.45 -2.32
C ASP A 118 17.40 -18.90 -1.92
N LEU A 119 16.37 -19.73 -1.72
CA LEU A 119 16.55 -21.13 -1.30
C LEU A 119 16.91 -22.04 -2.47
N ARG A 120 16.42 -21.77 -3.69
CA ARG A 120 16.68 -22.59 -4.89
C ARG A 120 18.17 -22.70 -5.18
N VAL A 121 18.91 -21.58 -5.11
CA VAL A 121 20.36 -21.58 -5.32
C VAL A 121 21.04 -22.48 -4.29
N ARG A 122 20.71 -22.29 -3.00
CA ARG A 122 21.26 -23.10 -1.90
C ARG A 122 20.94 -24.58 -2.04
N TYR A 123 19.73 -24.92 -2.49
CA TYR A 123 19.33 -26.31 -2.71
C TYR A 123 20.09 -26.93 -3.87
N MET A 124 20.28 -26.22 -4.98
CA MET A 124 21.07 -26.74 -6.10
C MET A 124 22.53 -27.00 -5.71
N GLU A 125 23.15 -26.10 -4.94
CA GLU A 125 24.52 -26.32 -4.44
C GLU A 125 24.62 -27.54 -3.53
N ARG A 126 23.64 -27.73 -2.63
CA ARG A 126 23.59 -28.91 -1.75
C ARG A 126 23.40 -30.20 -2.52
N LEU A 127 22.53 -30.22 -3.52
CA LEU A 127 22.29 -31.39 -4.35
C LEU A 127 23.54 -31.79 -5.13
N LYS A 128 24.25 -30.82 -5.74
CA LYS A 128 25.52 -31.10 -6.44
C LYS A 128 26.57 -31.75 -5.55
N ARG A 129 26.74 -31.27 -4.31
CA ARG A 129 27.68 -31.87 -3.36
C ARG A 129 27.30 -33.30 -2.99
N LEU A 130 26.00 -33.58 -2.84
CA LEU A 130 25.52 -34.94 -2.57
C LEU A 130 25.80 -35.88 -3.74
N ASP A 131 25.74 -35.40 -4.98
CA ASP A 131 26.07 -36.20 -6.16
C ASP A 131 27.60 -36.46 -6.23
N GLU A 132 28.43 -35.48 -5.87
CA GLU A 132 29.90 -35.59 -5.82
C GLU A 132 30.40 -36.53 -4.71
N ASP A 133 29.71 -36.59 -3.56
CA ASP A 133 30.08 -37.44 -2.42
C ASP A 133 29.72 -38.94 -2.63
N VAL A 134 28.99 -39.27 -3.71
CA VAL A 134 28.54 -40.64 -4.03
C VAL A 134 29.44 -41.33 -5.08
N GLU A 135 30.31 -40.59 -5.77
CA GLU A 135 31.36 -41.10 -6.68
C GLU A 135 32.68 -41.39 -5.96
#